data_AF-A0A5K8A8A2-F1
#
_entry.id   AF-A0A5K8A8A2-F1
#
_cell.length_a   1.000
_cell.length_b   1.000
_cell.length_c   1.000
_cell.angle_alpha   90.00
_cell.angle_beta   90.00
_cell.angle_gamma   90.00
#
_symmetry.space_group_name_H-M   'P 1'
#
loop_
_entity.id
_entity.type
_entity.pdbx_description
1 polymer ?
#
loop_
_entity_poly.entity_id
_entity_poly.type
_entity_poly.pdbx_seq_one_letter_code
_entity_poly.pdbx_strand_id
1 'polypeptide(L)'
;MHASQLYELMIINPTWNVRKLRQAKTAGTLNLHTTPQQLGLRPERRLRGTDARQFDQQFELDSAMWYGAIITGPHSITLIKLFHIFYHAGVIYKTSEGWNDWIDNPFGNVASLLSHGQRVMVQIPSIPAGGDRLWTWLQEEGSIQSRGYATHGLSHKRRPEALIKGHRRYLDEKHGVWQSLKGHVQGRHYAFNVALGGEGNRNPFSRSSDDKEFTYVPIKADGLNGHVYINYMPPTNNRPGGMLVGCENAQHGAGTNPHTKQGHGLGGSQKLSACGGHKWSKLKCGPMDTYNGLICDLIDRSGNLDWLLSDGLMNPDQLSYKTRPVPRINQAPPSDLHRALAERRRAMGYHD
;
A
#
# COMPACT_ATOMS: atom_id res chain seq x y z
N MET A 1 -0.22 -13.02 12.16
CA MET A 1 -0.44 -14.03 11.11
C MET A 1 0.18 -13.52 9.84
N HIS A 2 0.79 -14.36 9.01
CA HIS A 2 1.38 -13.91 7.74
C HIS A 2 0.31 -13.46 6.74
N ALA A 3 0.66 -12.57 5.81
CA ALA A 3 -0.30 -12.03 4.85
C ALA A 3 -0.83 -13.11 3.88
N SER A 4 -0.03 -14.11 3.50
CA SER A 4 -0.46 -15.29 2.74
C SER A 4 -1.57 -16.06 3.45
N GLN A 5 -1.38 -16.37 4.73
CA GLN A 5 -2.36 -17.07 5.55
C GLN A 5 -3.65 -16.25 5.70
N LEU A 6 -3.53 -14.93 5.88
CA LEU A 6 -4.69 -14.03 5.91
C LEU A 6 -5.42 -14.02 4.56
N TYR A 7 -4.70 -13.94 3.45
CA TYR A 7 -5.24 -14.00 2.09
C TYR A 7 -5.96 -15.32 1.82
N GLU A 8 -5.34 -16.44 2.17
CA GLU A 8 -5.98 -17.75 2.12
C GLU A 8 -7.25 -17.74 2.95
N LEU A 9 -7.22 -17.34 4.23
CA LEU A 9 -8.38 -17.42 5.13
C LEU A 9 -9.51 -16.44 4.81
N MET A 10 -9.19 -15.25 4.31
CA MET A 10 -10.14 -14.13 4.19
C MET A 10 -10.61 -13.88 2.76
N ILE A 11 -9.89 -14.37 1.75
CA ILE A 11 -10.16 -14.08 0.35
C ILE A 11 -10.35 -15.37 -0.47
N ILE A 12 -9.37 -16.28 -0.47
CA ILE A 12 -9.46 -17.54 -1.23
C ILE A 12 -10.44 -18.52 -0.57
N ASN A 13 -10.23 -18.82 0.72
CA ASN A 13 -10.99 -19.84 1.46
C ASN A 13 -12.47 -19.51 1.58
N PRO A 14 -12.95 -18.27 1.76
CA PRO A 14 -14.40 -18.02 1.73
C PRO A 14 -15.03 -18.51 0.42
N THR A 15 -14.35 -18.29 -0.71
CA THR A 15 -14.80 -18.75 -2.04
C THR A 15 -14.68 -20.28 -2.18
N TRP A 16 -13.61 -20.87 -1.64
CA TRP A 16 -13.32 -22.29 -1.77
C TRP A 16 -14.09 -23.18 -0.80
N ASN A 17 -14.38 -22.68 0.40
CA ASN A 17 -15.21 -23.31 1.43
C ASN A 17 -16.64 -23.52 0.90
N VAL A 18 -17.22 -22.51 0.25
CA VAL A 18 -18.54 -22.62 -0.40
C VAL A 18 -18.52 -23.66 -1.52
N ARG A 19 -17.47 -23.67 -2.35
CA ARG A 19 -17.31 -24.66 -3.43
C ARG A 19 -17.17 -26.08 -2.90
N LYS A 20 -16.30 -26.32 -1.91
CA LYS A 20 -16.10 -27.63 -1.29
C LYS A 20 -17.35 -28.14 -0.59
N LEU A 21 -18.03 -27.27 0.17
CA LEU A 21 -19.24 -27.64 0.89
C LEU A 21 -20.37 -28.02 -0.07
N ARG A 22 -20.47 -27.36 -1.24
CA ARG A 22 -21.39 -27.77 -2.31
C ARG A 22 -20.97 -29.07 -2.98
N GLN A 23 -19.72 -29.20 -3.40
CA GLN A 23 -19.24 -30.43 -4.05
C GLN A 23 -19.46 -31.66 -3.16
N ALA A 24 -19.19 -31.53 -1.87
CA ALA A 24 -19.38 -32.61 -0.91
C ALA A 24 -20.87 -32.88 -0.59
N LYS A 25 -21.74 -31.85 -0.60
CA LYS A 25 -23.20 -32.04 -0.54
C LYS A 25 -23.76 -32.69 -1.79
N THR A 26 -23.32 -32.27 -2.98
CA THR A 26 -23.74 -32.83 -4.28
C THR A 26 -23.22 -34.26 -4.47
N ALA A 27 -22.02 -34.57 -3.96
CA ALA A 27 -21.47 -35.92 -3.98
C ALA A 27 -22.06 -36.85 -2.91
N GLY A 28 -22.99 -36.37 -2.06
CA GLY A 28 -23.58 -37.15 -0.98
C GLY A 28 -22.59 -37.56 0.12
N THR A 29 -21.38 -36.99 0.13
CA THR A 29 -20.29 -37.37 1.04
C THR A 29 -20.34 -36.64 2.38
N LEU A 30 -21.28 -35.70 2.56
CA LEU A 30 -21.48 -34.97 3.81
C LEU A 30 -22.95 -34.86 4.20
N ASN A 31 -23.20 -34.90 5.50
CA ASN A 31 -24.50 -34.61 6.07
C ASN A 31 -24.91 -33.16 5.77
N LEU A 32 -26.20 -32.91 5.52
CA LEU A 32 -26.73 -31.56 5.24
C LEU A 32 -26.40 -30.53 6.34
N HIS A 33 -26.13 -31.02 7.56
CA HIS A 33 -25.83 -30.26 8.77
C HIS A 33 -24.32 -30.10 9.08
N THR A 34 -23.41 -30.65 8.26
CA THR A 34 -21.97 -30.49 8.52
C THR A 34 -21.57 -29.03 8.39
N THR A 35 -20.97 -28.47 9.45
CA THR A 35 -20.49 -27.09 9.51
C THR A 35 -19.11 -26.94 8.85
N PRO A 36 -18.75 -25.76 8.31
CA PRO A 36 -17.41 -25.50 7.78
C PRO A 36 -16.30 -25.87 8.77
N GLN A 37 -16.48 -25.57 10.05
CA GLN A 37 -15.52 -25.85 11.13
C GLN A 37 -15.22 -27.33 11.29
N GLN A 38 -16.23 -28.19 11.11
CA GLN A 38 -16.07 -29.65 11.15
C GLN A 38 -15.29 -30.20 9.96
N LEU A 39 -15.10 -29.41 8.91
CA LEU A 39 -14.31 -29.76 7.72
C LEU A 39 -12.89 -29.15 7.76
N GLY A 40 -12.47 -28.59 8.89
CA GLY A 40 -11.24 -27.81 9.00
C GLY A 40 -11.29 -26.47 8.27
N LEU A 41 -12.46 -26.10 7.74
CA LEU A 41 -12.70 -24.80 7.11
C LEU A 41 -13.01 -23.81 8.23
N ARG A 42 -12.31 -22.68 8.29
CA ARG A 42 -12.69 -21.64 9.27
C ARG A 42 -14.12 -21.19 8.99
N PRO A 43 -14.91 -20.79 10.02
CA PRO A 43 -16.22 -20.21 9.78
C PRO A 43 -16.08 -19.12 8.72
N GLU A 44 -16.99 -19.07 7.75
CA GLU A 44 -17.30 -17.81 7.10
C GLU A 44 -17.76 -16.86 8.22
N ARG A 45 -16.82 -16.22 8.92
CA ARG A 45 -17.13 -14.93 9.49
C ARG A 45 -17.31 -14.07 8.27
N ARG A 46 -18.56 -14.00 7.78
CA ARG A 46 -18.99 -12.99 6.82
C ARG A 46 -18.32 -11.71 7.28
N LEU A 47 -17.39 -11.20 6.49
CA LEU A 47 -16.61 -10.03 6.86
C LEU A 47 -17.64 -8.98 7.23
N ARG A 48 -17.62 -8.54 8.50
CA ARG A 48 -18.62 -7.62 8.99
C ARG A 48 -18.62 -6.39 8.09
N GLY A 49 -19.77 -5.73 7.94
CA GLY A 49 -19.83 -4.45 7.24
C GLY A 49 -18.78 -3.48 7.81
N THR A 50 -18.35 -2.51 7.00
CA THR A 50 -17.25 -1.60 7.37
C THR A 50 -17.43 -0.97 8.75
N ASP A 51 -18.66 -0.56 9.12
CA ASP A 51 -18.95 0.07 10.42
C ASP A 51 -18.96 -0.92 11.61
N ALA A 52 -18.91 -2.23 11.37
CA ALA A 52 -18.97 -3.28 12.40
C ALA A 52 -17.67 -4.08 12.55
N ARG A 53 -16.64 -3.80 11.74
CA ARG A 53 -15.31 -4.40 11.87
C ARG A 53 -14.51 -3.70 12.97
N GLN A 54 -13.80 -4.50 13.76
CA GLN A 54 -12.78 -4.00 14.67
C GLN A 54 -11.53 -3.60 13.88
N PHE A 55 -10.66 -2.79 14.47
CA PHE A 55 -9.47 -2.26 13.80
C PHE A 55 -8.51 -3.38 13.36
N ASP A 56 -8.19 -4.32 14.24
CA ASP A 56 -7.38 -5.50 13.96
C ASP A 56 -7.90 -6.28 12.73
N GLN A 57 -9.20 -6.53 12.67
CA GLN A 57 -9.85 -7.23 11.54
C GLN A 57 -9.71 -6.46 10.22
N GLN A 58 -9.80 -5.13 10.26
CA GLN A 58 -9.62 -4.32 9.07
C GLN A 58 -8.17 -4.33 8.60
N PHE A 59 -7.20 -4.20 9.50
CA PHE A 59 -5.79 -4.20 9.13
C PHE A 59 -5.31 -5.58 8.65
N GLU A 60 -5.85 -6.67 9.19
CA GLU A 60 -5.65 -8.02 8.64
C GLU A 60 -6.19 -8.13 7.21
N LEU A 61 -7.38 -7.59 6.95
CA LEU A 61 -7.99 -7.59 5.62
C LEU A 61 -7.16 -6.76 4.63
N ASP A 62 -6.62 -5.62 5.05
CA ASP A 62 -5.73 -4.81 4.23
C ASP A 62 -4.53 -5.62 3.75
N SER A 63 -3.86 -6.34 4.65
CA SER A 63 -2.72 -7.20 4.30
C SER A 63 -3.12 -8.31 3.34
N ALA A 64 -4.25 -8.97 3.58
CA ALA A 64 -4.77 -9.99 2.67
C ALA A 64 -5.05 -9.44 1.26
N MET A 65 -5.66 -8.26 1.17
CA MET A 65 -6.02 -7.66 -0.11
C MET A 65 -4.81 -7.22 -0.92
N TRP A 66 -3.81 -6.62 -0.27
CA TRP A 66 -2.56 -6.24 -0.92
C TRP A 66 -1.71 -7.45 -1.30
N TYR A 67 -1.70 -8.49 -0.47
CA TYR A 67 -1.04 -9.76 -0.80
C TYR A 67 -1.65 -10.37 -2.08
N GLY A 68 -2.98 -10.43 -2.17
CA GLY A 68 -3.66 -10.89 -3.38
C GLY A 68 -3.29 -10.07 -4.62
N ALA A 69 -3.28 -8.73 -4.51
CA ALA A 69 -2.88 -7.85 -5.59
C ALA A 69 -1.44 -8.07 -6.06
N ILE A 70 -0.53 -8.34 -5.13
CA ILE A 70 0.87 -8.63 -5.42
C ILE A 70 1.03 -9.99 -6.11
N ILE A 71 0.39 -11.04 -5.61
CA ILE A 71 0.64 -12.40 -6.10
C ILE A 71 -0.06 -12.69 -7.44
N THR A 72 -1.13 -11.97 -7.75
CA THR A 72 -1.97 -12.28 -8.92
C THR A 72 -2.14 -11.13 -9.91
N GLY A 73 -1.73 -9.90 -9.55
CA GLY A 73 -1.95 -8.70 -10.37
C GLY A 73 -0.78 -8.33 -11.29
N PRO A 74 -1.02 -7.45 -12.29
CA PRO A 74 -0.07 -7.13 -13.36
C PRO A 74 1.13 -6.23 -12.95
N HIS A 75 1.11 -5.65 -11.74
CA HIS A 75 2.16 -4.75 -11.24
C HIS A 75 2.78 -5.27 -9.93
N SER A 76 2.88 -6.59 -9.81
CA SER A 76 3.33 -7.30 -8.60
C SER A 76 4.66 -6.76 -8.05
N ILE A 77 5.69 -6.69 -8.89
CA ILE A 77 7.02 -6.23 -8.50
C ILE A 77 7.02 -4.76 -8.15
N THR A 78 6.39 -3.90 -8.97
CA THR A 78 6.25 -2.47 -8.67
C THR A 78 5.58 -2.25 -7.29
N LEU A 79 4.52 -3.00 -6.98
CA LEU A 79 3.86 -2.95 -5.67
C LEU A 79 4.78 -3.43 -4.54
N ILE A 80 5.49 -4.55 -4.73
CA ILE A 80 6.47 -5.03 -3.74
C ILE A 80 7.55 -3.97 -3.49
N LYS A 81 8.06 -3.31 -4.54
CA LYS A 81 9.06 -2.25 -4.42
C LYS A 81 8.54 -1.06 -3.62
N LEU A 82 7.29 -0.63 -3.83
CA LEU A 82 6.67 0.44 -3.02
C LEU A 82 6.60 0.06 -1.54
N PHE A 83 6.08 -1.13 -1.22
CA PHE A 83 6.02 -1.58 0.16
C PHE A 83 7.40 -1.84 0.75
N HIS A 84 8.38 -2.25 -0.06
CA HIS A 84 9.77 -2.43 0.35
C HIS A 84 10.36 -1.10 0.84
N ILE A 85 10.13 0.00 0.10
CA ILE A 85 10.48 1.36 0.54
C ILE A 85 9.88 1.64 1.91
N PHE A 86 8.57 1.46 2.07
CA PHE A 86 7.87 1.79 3.32
C PHE A 86 8.35 0.95 4.51
N TYR A 87 8.52 -0.36 4.29
CA TYR A 87 8.94 -1.29 5.33
C TYR A 87 10.37 -1.02 5.79
N HIS A 88 11.33 -0.88 4.86
CA HIS A 88 12.75 -0.82 5.22
C HIS A 88 13.21 0.57 5.68
N ALA A 89 12.69 1.64 5.09
CA ALA A 89 13.03 2.99 5.51
C ALA A 89 12.41 3.34 6.88
N GLY A 90 11.26 2.74 7.18
CA GLY A 90 10.38 3.18 8.25
C GLY A 90 9.50 4.34 7.78
N VAL A 91 8.39 4.56 8.48
CA VAL A 91 7.47 5.67 8.19
C VAL A 91 7.26 6.50 9.44
N ILE A 92 7.33 7.82 9.30
CA ILE A 92 6.96 8.80 10.31
C ILE A 92 5.52 9.19 10.04
N TYR A 93 4.67 9.27 11.06
CA TYR A 93 3.28 9.66 10.91
C TYR A 93 2.87 10.77 11.88
N LYS A 94 1.91 11.60 11.46
CA LYS A 94 1.43 12.75 12.23
C LYS A 94 0.16 12.43 13.00
N THR A 95 0.23 12.54 14.33
CA THR A 95 -0.93 12.49 15.23
C THR A 95 -1.27 13.89 15.73
N SER A 96 -2.35 14.01 16.52
CA SER A 96 -2.68 15.24 17.25
C SER A 96 -1.62 15.64 18.27
N GLU A 97 -0.86 14.68 18.79
CA GLU A 97 0.18 14.91 19.82
C GLU A 97 1.54 15.24 19.21
N GLY A 98 1.75 14.93 17.93
CA GLY A 98 3.05 15.14 17.29
C GLY A 98 3.36 14.11 16.21
N TRP A 99 4.61 14.17 15.76
CA TRP A 99 5.19 13.20 14.85
C TRP A 99 5.62 11.95 15.62
N ASN A 100 5.32 10.76 15.11
CA ASN A 100 5.61 9.47 15.74
C ASN A 100 6.18 8.48 14.71
N ASP A 101 6.83 7.42 15.18
CA ASP A 101 7.28 6.32 14.33
C ASP A 101 6.12 5.36 14.08
N TRP A 102 5.90 4.95 12.84
CA TRP A 102 4.81 4.04 12.46
C TRP A 102 4.89 2.71 13.20
N ILE A 103 6.08 2.25 13.58
CA ILE A 103 6.22 1.04 14.39
C ILE A 103 5.54 1.15 15.77
N ASP A 104 5.32 2.37 16.26
CA ASP A 104 4.63 2.62 17.53
C ASP A 104 3.11 2.67 17.35
N ASN A 105 2.58 2.64 16.11
CA ASN A 105 1.14 2.54 15.89
C ASN A 105 0.63 1.17 16.40
N PRO A 106 -0.38 1.12 17.30
CA PRO A 106 -0.83 -0.13 17.91
C PRO A 106 -1.53 -1.08 16.93
N PHE A 107 -2.07 -0.57 15.81
CA PHE A 107 -2.89 -1.35 14.89
C PHE A 107 -2.33 -1.40 13.47
N GLY A 108 -1.65 -0.33 13.04
CA GLY A 108 -1.18 -0.15 11.68
C GLY A 108 -0.11 -1.16 11.28
N ASN A 109 -0.23 -1.67 10.07
CA ASN A 109 0.76 -2.50 9.40
C ASN A 109 1.26 -1.85 8.10
N VAL A 110 2.24 -2.46 7.43
CA VAL A 110 2.80 -1.94 6.17
C VAL A 110 1.73 -1.75 5.10
N ALA A 111 0.81 -2.71 4.97
CA ALA A 111 -0.28 -2.64 3.98
C ALA A 111 -1.18 -1.42 4.19
N SER A 112 -1.53 -1.13 5.46
CA SER A 112 -2.47 -0.08 5.83
C SER A 112 -2.03 1.35 5.46
N LEU A 113 -0.74 1.56 5.20
CA LEU A 113 -0.19 2.84 4.73
C LEU A 113 -0.85 3.33 3.44
N LEU A 114 -1.26 2.42 2.55
CA LEU A 114 -1.97 2.74 1.30
C LEU A 114 -3.47 2.36 1.33
N SER A 115 -3.93 1.62 2.32
CA SER A 115 -5.30 1.08 2.35
C SER A 115 -6.38 2.12 2.70
N HIS A 116 -6.00 3.21 3.40
CA HIS A 116 -6.94 4.12 4.06
C HIS A 116 -7.03 5.53 3.45
N GLY A 117 -6.64 5.68 2.17
CA GLY A 117 -6.94 6.85 1.33
C GLY A 117 -6.05 8.08 1.54
N GLN A 118 -5.03 7.97 2.38
CA GLN A 118 -3.94 8.95 2.44
C GLN A 118 -2.81 8.58 1.49
N ARG A 119 -1.84 9.48 1.38
CA ARG A 119 -0.64 9.31 0.57
C ARG A 119 0.59 9.28 1.47
N VAL A 120 1.53 8.41 1.13
CA VAL A 120 2.85 8.38 1.75
C VAL A 120 3.78 9.27 0.93
N MET A 121 4.40 10.24 1.59
CA MET A 121 5.42 11.10 0.98
C MET A 121 6.81 10.50 1.24
N VAL A 122 7.46 10.04 0.18
CA VAL A 122 8.86 9.61 0.19
C VAL A 122 9.74 10.81 -0.15
N GLN A 123 10.63 11.21 0.75
CA GLN A 123 11.62 12.25 0.49
C GLN A 123 12.91 11.61 -0.01
N ILE A 124 13.44 12.08 -1.13
CA ILE A 124 14.55 11.46 -1.86
C ILE A 124 15.78 12.36 -1.75
N PRO A 125 16.97 11.83 -1.37
CA PRO A 125 18.19 12.65 -1.25
C PRO A 125 18.54 13.33 -2.58
N SER A 126 19.12 14.53 -2.49
CA SER A 126 19.83 15.11 -3.63
C SER A 126 21.02 14.22 -3.99
N ILE A 127 21.29 14.03 -5.27
CA ILE A 127 22.38 13.18 -5.76
C ILE A 127 23.35 14.09 -6.53
N PRO A 128 24.67 14.11 -6.22
CA PRO A 128 25.62 15.06 -6.83
C PRO A 128 25.68 15.06 -8.36
N ALA A 129 25.42 13.91 -9.01
CA ALA A 129 25.35 13.80 -10.47
C ALA A 129 23.92 14.00 -11.04
N GLY A 130 22.95 14.32 -10.19
CA GLY A 130 21.54 14.10 -10.46
C GLY A 130 21.25 12.62 -10.56
N GLY A 131 20.00 12.24 -10.77
CA GLY A 131 19.71 10.86 -11.15
C GLY A 131 18.32 10.40 -10.80
N ASP A 132 17.86 9.44 -11.59
CA ASP A 132 16.54 8.87 -11.48
C ASP A 132 16.56 7.46 -10.90
N ARG A 133 17.64 7.08 -10.20
CA ARG A 133 17.92 5.69 -9.77
C ARG A 133 16.73 5.04 -9.06
N LEU A 134 16.07 5.76 -8.15
CA LEU A 134 14.89 5.26 -7.45
C LEU A 134 13.74 5.02 -8.42
N TRP A 135 13.49 5.96 -9.34
CA TRP A 135 12.43 5.84 -10.33
C TRP A 135 12.71 4.75 -11.36
N THR A 136 13.94 4.66 -11.88
CA THR A 136 14.37 3.59 -12.78
C THR A 136 14.28 2.22 -12.11
N TRP A 137 14.63 2.11 -10.83
CA TRP A 137 14.45 0.87 -10.08
C TRP A 137 12.97 0.56 -9.85
N LEU A 138 12.15 1.57 -9.56
CA LEU A 138 10.73 1.41 -9.28
C LEU A 138 9.90 1.06 -10.53
N GLN A 139 10.13 1.78 -11.62
CA GLN A 139 9.39 1.69 -12.87
C GLN A 139 9.90 0.48 -13.65
N GLU A 140 9.07 -0.56 -13.75
CA GLU A 140 9.27 -1.57 -14.79
C GLU A 140 8.93 -0.94 -16.14
N GLU A 141 9.70 -1.22 -17.19
CA GLU A 141 9.54 -0.58 -18.49
C GLU A 141 8.09 -0.70 -19.00
N GLY A 142 7.45 0.43 -19.32
CA GLY A 142 6.06 0.48 -19.78
C GLY A 142 4.98 0.21 -18.73
N SER A 143 5.34 -0.12 -17.48
CA SER A 143 4.37 -0.53 -16.45
C SER A 143 3.57 0.62 -15.83
N ILE A 144 4.16 1.82 -15.76
CA ILE A 144 3.54 2.98 -15.11
C ILE A 144 3.25 4.06 -16.17
N GLN A 145 1.97 4.28 -16.44
CA GLN A 145 1.53 5.24 -17.46
C GLN A 145 1.52 6.67 -16.90
N SER A 146 1.96 7.62 -17.72
CA SER A 146 1.86 9.05 -17.40
C SER A 146 0.40 9.51 -17.44
N ARG A 147 0.07 10.46 -16.56
CA ARG A 147 -1.25 11.09 -16.46
C ARG A 147 -1.10 12.61 -16.57
N GLY A 148 -2.00 13.24 -17.32
CA GLY A 148 -1.95 14.69 -17.58
C GLY A 148 -2.30 15.58 -16.38
N TYR A 149 -3.37 15.26 -15.64
CA TYR A 149 -3.85 16.12 -14.55
C TYR A 149 -4.11 15.36 -13.25
N ALA A 150 -3.54 15.84 -12.15
CA ALA A 150 -3.83 15.39 -10.79
C ALA A 150 -4.17 16.57 -9.88
N THR A 151 -4.92 16.29 -8.81
CA THR A 151 -5.35 17.26 -7.79
C THR A 151 -4.37 17.38 -6.62
N HIS A 152 -3.33 16.55 -6.59
CA HIS A 152 -2.32 16.48 -5.54
C HIS A 152 -0.93 16.48 -6.15
N GLY A 153 0.05 17.06 -5.46
CA GLY A 153 1.45 16.82 -5.78
C GLY A 153 2.39 17.52 -4.83
N LEU A 154 3.67 17.46 -5.12
CA LEU A 154 4.72 17.90 -4.20
C LEU A 154 5.20 19.31 -4.51
N SER A 155 5.77 19.95 -3.49
CA SER A 155 6.50 21.21 -3.62
C SER A 155 7.59 21.28 -2.56
N HIS A 156 8.69 21.96 -2.85
CA HIS A 156 9.71 22.24 -1.84
C HIS A 156 9.22 23.20 -0.77
N LYS A 157 9.51 22.86 0.48
CA LYS A 157 9.30 23.73 1.63
C LYS A 157 10.47 24.71 1.75
N ARG A 158 10.17 26.01 1.85
CA ARG A 158 11.21 27.05 1.99
C ARG A 158 12.07 26.88 3.24
N ARG A 159 11.48 26.40 4.33
CA ARG A 159 12.15 26.12 5.60
C ARG A 159 11.77 24.71 6.05
N PRO A 160 12.70 23.74 6.03
CA PRO A 160 12.41 22.39 6.46
C PRO A 160 11.91 22.36 7.92
N GLU A 161 10.88 21.58 8.19
CA GLU A 161 10.33 21.39 9.54
C GLU A 161 11.01 20.23 10.23
N ALA A 162 11.30 20.36 11.53
CA ALA A 162 11.84 19.27 12.32
C ALA A 162 10.79 18.17 12.54
N LEU A 163 11.21 16.92 12.32
CA LEU A 163 10.48 15.71 12.64
C LEU A 163 11.17 15.01 13.83
N ILE A 164 10.74 13.79 14.14
CA ILE A 164 11.39 12.96 15.16
C ILE A 164 12.78 12.50 14.75
N LYS A 165 13.60 12.11 15.75
CA LYS A 165 14.88 11.41 15.54
C LYS A 165 15.88 12.17 14.64
N GLY A 166 15.75 13.50 14.58
CA GLY A 166 16.59 14.40 13.80
C GLY A 166 16.07 14.69 12.39
N HIS A 167 15.16 13.85 11.86
CA HIS A 167 14.61 13.95 10.50
C HIS A 167 13.99 15.31 10.22
N ARG A 168 13.90 15.68 8.94
CA ARG A 168 13.29 16.95 8.52
C ARG A 168 12.34 16.76 7.35
N ARG A 169 11.25 17.52 7.35
CA ARG A 169 10.32 17.62 6.23
C ARG A 169 10.74 18.73 5.29
N TYR A 170 11.25 18.35 4.12
CA TYR A 170 11.69 19.23 3.03
C TYR A 170 10.60 19.47 1.99
N LEU A 171 9.58 18.62 1.95
CA LEU A 171 8.51 18.66 0.96
C LEU A 171 7.15 18.83 1.62
N ASP A 172 6.24 19.51 0.91
CA ASP A 172 4.83 19.58 1.26
C ASP A 172 3.99 19.01 0.11
N GLU A 173 3.03 18.15 0.46
CA GLU A 173 1.87 17.87 -0.37
C GLU A 173 1.00 19.14 -0.50
N LYS A 174 0.74 19.52 -1.75
CA LYS A 174 -0.22 20.56 -2.14
C LYS A 174 -1.44 19.90 -2.78
N HIS A 175 -2.60 20.52 -2.58
CA HIS A 175 -3.88 20.02 -3.10
C HIS A 175 -4.70 21.13 -3.77
N GLY A 176 -5.47 20.77 -4.79
CA GLY A 176 -6.43 21.64 -5.48
C GLY A 176 -6.16 21.80 -6.98
N VAL A 177 -7.23 21.84 -7.78
CA VAL A 177 -7.17 21.94 -9.27
C VAL A 177 -6.38 23.17 -9.73
N TRP A 178 -6.51 24.28 -9.00
CA TRP A 178 -5.82 25.53 -9.29
C TRP A 178 -4.32 25.51 -8.99
N GLN A 179 -3.82 24.54 -8.22
CA GLN A 179 -2.39 24.46 -7.89
C GLN A 179 -1.57 23.90 -9.06
N SER A 180 -2.13 22.93 -9.80
CA SER A 180 -1.52 22.38 -11.02
C SER A 180 -1.48 23.43 -12.14
N LEU A 181 -2.51 24.29 -12.24
CA LEU A 181 -2.56 25.40 -13.20
C LEU A 181 -1.60 26.57 -12.85
N LYS A 182 -1.38 26.83 -11.56
CA LYS A 182 -0.46 27.88 -11.09
C LYS A 182 1.01 27.45 -11.05
N GLY A 183 1.34 26.22 -11.47
CA GLY A 183 2.70 25.68 -11.41
C GLY A 183 3.25 25.47 -10.00
N HIS A 184 2.39 25.46 -8.97
CA HIS A 184 2.79 25.24 -7.58
C HIS A 184 2.95 23.76 -7.23
N VAL A 185 2.35 22.86 -8.03
CA VAL A 185 2.60 21.42 -7.99
C VAL A 185 3.76 21.11 -8.92
N GLN A 186 4.76 20.43 -8.38
CA GLN A 186 5.95 19.96 -9.09
C GLN A 186 5.88 18.44 -9.30
N GLY A 187 6.67 17.97 -10.26
CA GLY A 187 6.78 16.55 -10.57
C GLY A 187 5.79 16.06 -11.64
N ARG A 188 6.03 14.84 -12.10
CA ARG A 188 5.23 14.14 -13.10
C ARG A 188 4.22 13.24 -12.41
N HIS A 189 3.06 13.07 -13.03
CA HIS A 189 1.97 12.28 -12.49
C HIS A 189 1.84 10.96 -13.23
N TYR A 190 1.56 9.92 -12.46
CA TYR A 190 1.55 8.55 -12.90
C TYR A 190 0.44 7.77 -12.21
N ALA A 191 -0.08 6.75 -12.88
CA ALA A 191 -1.00 5.81 -12.26
C ALA A 191 -0.92 4.44 -12.92
N PHE A 192 -1.29 3.42 -12.15
CA PHE A 192 -1.51 2.07 -12.67
C PHE A 192 -2.61 1.38 -11.88
N ASN A 193 -3.26 0.43 -12.55
CA ASN A 193 -4.42 -0.28 -12.04
C ASN A 193 -3.98 -1.42 -11.11
N VAL A 194 -4.79 -1.73 -10.10
CA VAL A 194 -4.49 -2.84 -9.18
C VAL A 194 -5.71 -3.74 -8.98
N ALA A 195 -5.46 -5.05 -8.99
CA ALA A 195 -6.44 -6.08 -8.63
C ALA A 195 -6.48 -6.25 -7.10
N LEU A 196 -6.93 -5.22 -6.36
CA LEU A 196 -7.00 -5.30 -4.89
C LEU A 196 -7.91 -6.44 -4.44
N GLY A 197 -7.36 -7.38 -3.66
CA GLY A 197 -8.02 -8.65 -3.32
C GLY A 197 -7.66 -9.82 -4.24
N GLY A 198 -6.83 -9.59 -5.25
CA GLY A 198 -6.34 -10.61 -6.18
C GLY A 198 -7.29 -10.93 -7.33
N GLU A 199 -6.73 -11.11 -8.53
CA GLU A 199 -7.47 -11.38 -9.76
C GLU A 199 -8.23 -12.71 -9.68
N GLY A 200 -9.46 -12.74 -10.19
CA GLY A 200 -10.37 -13.89 -10.17
C GLY A 200 -11.11 -14.10 -8.84
N ASN A 201 -10.67 -13.46 -7.75
CA ASN A 201 -11.34 -13.58 -6.46
C ASN A 201 -12.61 -12.74 -6.39
N ARG A 202 -13.45 -13.06 -5.40
CA ARG A 202 -14.55 -12.21 -4.98
C ARG A 202 -14.00 -11.01 -4.20
N ASN A 203 -14.43 -9.81 -4.57
CA ASN A 203 -14.18 -8.63 -3.74
C ASN A 203 -14.97 -8.77 -2.41
N PRO A 204 -14.30 -8.71 -1.24
CA PRO A 204 -14.94 -8.89 0.06
C PRO A 204 -16.04 -7.89 0.41
N PHE A 205 -16.10 -6.77 -0.32
CA PHE A 205 -17.08 -5.70 -0.14
C PHE A 205 -18.20 -5.73 -1.19
N SER A 206 -18.22 -6.74 -2.06
CA SER A 206 -19.23 -6.84 -3.09
C SER A 206 -20.63 -6.98 -2.47
N ARG A 207 -21.52 -6.03 -2.74
CA ARG A 207 -22.93 -6.08 -2.30
C ARG A 207 -23.75 -7.10 -3.08
N SER A 208 -23.33 -7.42 -4.30
CA SER A 208 -24.10 -8.18 -5.29
C SER A 208 -23.78 -9.68 -5.29
N SER A 209 -23.05 -10.15 -4.30
CA SER A 209 -22.72 -11.58 -4.21
C SER A 209 -23.71 -12.25 -3.27
N ASP A 210 -24.56 -13.07 -3.85
CA ASP A 210 -25.42 -13.97 -3.12
C ASP A 210 -24.55 -15.13 -2.60
N ASP A 211 -24.43 -15.30 -1.29
CA ASP A 211 -23.71 -16.43 -0.73
C ASP A 211 -24.42 -17.78 -1.06
N LYS A 212 -25.69 -17.71 -1.54
CA LYS A 212 -26.52 -18.84 -1.98
C LYS A 212 -26.38 -19.15 -3.47
N GLU A 213 -25.83 -18.29 -4.31
CA GLU A 213 -25.56 -18.56 -5.73
C GLU A 213 -24.09 -18.30 -6.04
N PHE A 214 -23.41 -19.17 -6.79
CA PHE A 214 -21.98 -19.00 -7.11
C PHE A 214 -21.77 -17.91 -8.19
N THR A 215 -22.52 -16.82 -8.10
CA THR A 215 -22.52 -15.70 -9.03
C THR A 215 -21.89 -14.52 -8.31
N TYR A 216 -20.62 -14.26 -8.61
CA TYR A 216 -19.95 -13.02 -8.22
C TYR A 216 -19.27 -12.42 -9.43
N VAL A 217 -19.11 -11.09 -9.43
CA VAL A 217 -18.25 -10.40 -10.38
C VAL A 217 -16.81 -10.59 -9.86
N PRO A 218 -15.92 -11.27 -10.61
CA PRO A 218 -14.54 -11.45 -10.18
C PRO A 218 -13.78 -10.13 -10.23
N ILE A 219 -12.82 -9.98 -9.33
CA ILE A 219 -11.81 -8.92 -9.39
C ILE A 219 -11.01 -9.11 -10.67
N LYS A 220 -10.78 -8.01 -11.39
CA LYS A 220 -9.96 -7.95 -12.59
C LYS A 220 -8.81 -6.96 -12.40
N ALA A 221 -7.80 -7.09 -13.25
CA ALA A 221 -6.67 -6.18 -13.36
C ALA A 221 -6.99 -4.85 -14.10
N ASP A 222 -8.26 -4.55 -14.34
CA ASP A 222 -8.73 -3.42 -15.16
C ASP A 222 -8.78 -2.06 -14.41
N GLY A 223 -8.41 -2.05 -13.14
CA GLY A 223 -8.38 -0.85 -12.30
C GLY A 223 -9.68 -0.53 -11.58
N LEU A 224 -10.76 -1.26 -11.88
CA LEU A 224 -12.06 -1.05 -11.24
C LEU A 224 -12.03 -1.38 -9.74
N ASN A 225 -11.07 -2.20 -9.32
CA ASN A 225 -10.84 -2.58 -7.92
C ASN A 225 -9.81 -1.70 -7.20
N GLY A 226 -9.22 -0.74 -7.91
CA GLY A 226 -8.33 0.26 -7.34
C GLY A 226 -7.25 0.69 -8.32
N HIS A 227 -6.64 1.83 -8.03
CA HIS A 227 -5.44 2.28 -8.73
C HIS A 227 -4.44 2.86 -7.73
N VAL A 228 -3.17 2.70 -8.04
CA VAL A 228 -2.09 3.40 -7.35
C VAL A 228 -1.77 4.66 -8.13
N TYR A 229 -1.68 5.77 -7.42
CA TYR A 229 -1.28 7.08 -7.93
C TYR A 229 0.12 7.43 -7.42
N ILE A 230 0.96 7.96 -8.31
CA ILE A 230 2.28 8.47 -7.96
C ILE A 230 2.47 9.87 -8.55
N ASN A 231 2.83 10.84 -7.72
CA ASN A 231 3.49 12.06 -8.18
C ASN A 231 4.98 11.94 -7.87
N TYR A 232 5.81 12.08 -8.90
CA TYR A 232 7.25 11.91 -8.79
C TYR A 232 7.99 13.17 -9.20
N MET A 233 8.79 13.69 -8.29
CA MET A 233 9.66 14.84 -8.48
C MET A 233 11.12 14.35 -8.39
N PRO A 234 11.85 14.27 -9.51
CA PRO A 234 13.23 13.77 -9.50
C PRO A 234 14.12 14.67 -8.64
N PRO A 235 15.11 14.10 -7.91
CA PRO A 235 16.10 14.88 -7.20
C PRO A 235 17.04 15.60 -8.18
N THR A 236 17.60 16.72 -7.74
CA THR A 236 18.67 17.44 -8.45
C THR A 236 19.96 17.43 -7.62
N ASN A 237 21.03 17.98 -8.18
CA ASN A 237 22.33 18.07 -7.51
C ASN A 237 22.29 18.87 -6.21
N ASN A 238 21.31 19.75 -6.05
CA ASN A 238 21.21 20.70 -4.95
C ASN A 238 19.84 20.73 -4.25
N ARG A 239 18.90 19.88 -4.65
CA ARG A 239 17.57 19.80 -4.04
C ARG A 239 17.10 18.36 -3.91
N PRO A 240 16.47 18.01 -2.77
CA PRO A 240 15.86 16.71 -2.63
C PRO A 240 14.72 16.54 -3.64
N GLY A 241 14.56 15.31 -4.10
CA GLY A 241 13.39 14.87 -4.86
C GLY A 241 12.30 14.38 -3.92
N GLY A 242 11.17 13.96 -4.48
CA GLY A 242 10.13 13.31 -3.70
C GLY A 242 9.18 12.47 -4.53
N MET A 243 8.53 11.54 -3.86
CA MET A 243 7.48 10.70 -4.43
C MET A 243 6.27 10.70 -3.51
N LEU A 244 5.10 11.01 -4.02
CA LEU A 244 3.84 10.98 -3.29
C LEU A 244 3.01 9.80 -3.81
N VAL A 245 2.82 8.78 -2.98
CA VAL A 245 2.17 7.52 -3.36
C VAL A 245 0.84 7.38 -2.64
N GLY A 246 -0.24 7.12 -3.36
CA GLY A 246 -1.56 6.85 -2.77
C GLY A 246 -2.30 5.74 -3.51
N CYS A 247 -3.34 5.21 -2.88
CA CYS A 247 -4.24 4.26 -3.53
C CYS A 247 -5.70 4.67 -3.33
N GLU A 248 -6.49 4.55 -4.39
CA GLU A 248 -7.92 4.83 -4.40
C GLU A 248 -8.71 3.56 -4.76
N ASN A 249 -9.96 3.48 -4.32
CA ASN A 249 -10.83 2.31 -4.44
C ASN A 249 -11.59 2.24 -5.78
N ALA A 250 -11.26 3.01 -6.81
CA ALA A 250 -11.92 2.88 -8.11
C ALA A 250 -10.98 3.26 -9.25
N GLN A 251 -11.30 2.85 -10.47
CA GLN A 251 -10.54 3.22 -11.66
C GLN A 251 -10.56 4.73 -11.87
N HIS A 252 -9.42 5.27 -12.27
CA HIS A 252 -9.34 6.65 -12.72
C HIS A 252 -10.28 6.89 -13.92
N GLY A 253 -11.23 7.82 -13.78
CA GLY A 253 -12.15 8.21 -14.86
C GLY A 253 -13.46 7.41 -14.95
N ALA A 254 -13.56 6.22 -14.34
CA ALA A 254 -14.80 5.42 -14.35
C ALA A 254 -15.80 5.80 -13.24
N GLY A 255 -15.39 6.66 -12.31
CA GLY A 255 -16.27 7.28 -11.31
C GLY A 255 -16.84 6.33 -10.24
N THR A 256 -16.95 5.01 -10.47
CA THR A 256 -17.53 4.03 -9.53
C THR A 256 -16.82 2.68 -9.58
N ASN A 257 -16.60 2.06 -8.42
CA ASN A 257 -16.15 0.68 -8.29
C ASN A 257 -17.35 -0.28 -8.42
N PRO A 258 -17.30 -1.27 -9.32
CA PRO A 258 -18.44 -2.15 -9.62
C PRO A 258 -18.82 -3.07 -8.46
N HIS A 259 -17.88 -3.38 -7.56
CA HIS A 259 -18.13 -4.25 -6.41
C HIS A 259 -18.74 -3.49 -5.24
N THR A 260 -18.21 -2.31 -4.92
CA THR A 260 -18.71 -1.51 -3.79
C THR A 260 -19.89 -0.61 -4.17
N LYS A 261 -20.09 -0.37 -5.48
CA LYS A 261 -20.94 0.69 -6.06
C LYS A 261 -20.59 2.09 -5.52
N GLN A 262 -19.43 2.25 -4.90
CA GLN A 262 -18.96 3.52 -4.38
C GLN A 262 -17.99 4.15 -5.37
N GLY A 263 -18.06 5.48 -5.42
CA GLY A 263 -17.44 6.25 -6.47
C GLY A 263 -17.11 7.67 -6.05
N HIS A 264 -16.47 8.41 -6.94
CA HIS A 264 -16.26 9.84 -6.81
C HIS A 264 -16.84 10.57 -8.03
N GLY A 265 -17.54 11.67 -7.78
CA GLY A 265 -17.81 12.68 -8.81
C GLY A 265 -16.60 13.61 -9.00
N LEU A 266 -16.72 14.57 -9.92
CA LEU A 266 -15.75 15.67 -10.07
C LEU A 266 -15.58 16.39 -8.71
N GLY A 267 -14.41 16.21 -8.08
CA GLY A 267 -14.06 16.86 -6.80
C GLY A 267 -14.49 16.13 -5.52
N GLY A 268 -15.11 14.96 -5.59
CA GLY A 268 -15.52 14.18 -4.42
C GLY A 268 -14.41 13.24 -3.90
N SER A 269 -14.37 13.01 -2.59
CA SER A 269 -13.52 11.95 -2.00
C SER A 269 -14.37 10.70 -1.76
N GLN A 270 -13.86 9.50 -2.09
CA GLN A 270 -14.60 8.25 -1.86
C GLN A 270 -14.90 8.04 -0.36
N LYS A 271 -16.08 7.51 -0.02
CA LYS A 271 -16.46 7.27 1.40
C LYS A 271 -15.78 6.03 1.98
N LEU A 272 -15.55 5.02 1.16
CA LEU A 272 -14.76 3.84 1.50
C LEU A 272 -13.32 4.00 1.04
N SER A 273 -12.40 3.44 1.82
CA SER A 273 -10.99 3.37 1.45
C SER A 273 -10.70 2.26 0.44
N ALA A 274 -9.45 2.17 -0.05
CA ALA A 274 -9.04 1.21 -1.09
C ALA A 274 -9.35 -0.24 -0.69
N CYS A 275 -9.08 -0.61 0.56
CA CYS A 275 -9.40 -1.92 1.12
C CYS A 275 -10.74 -1.93 1.88
N GLY A 276 -11.72 -1.15 1.41
CA GLY A 276 -13.11 -1.14 1.90
C GLY A 276 -13.32 -0.75 3.36
N GLY A 277 -12.28 -0.19 4.00
CA GLY A 277 -12.29 0.34 5.36
C GLY A 277 -12.76 1.80 5.42
N HIS A 278 -12.66 2.39 6.61
CA HIS A 278 -12.78 3.84 6.78
C HIS A 278 -11.47 4.54 6.45
N LYS A 279 -11.51 5.81 6.05
CA LYS A 279 -10.30 6.63 5.94
C LYS A 279 -9.68 6.89 7.31
N TRP A 280 -8.37 7.16 7.33
CA TRP A 280 -7.65 7.52 8.55
C TRP A 280 -8.32 8.63 9.36
N SER A 281 -8.84 9.66 8.69
CA SER A 281 -9.57 10.77 9.33
C SER A 281 -10.80 10.35 10.11
N LYS A 282 -11.44 9.22 9.76
CA LYS A 282 -12.57 8.65 10.51
C LYS A 282 -12.09 7.63 11.55
N LEU A 283 -11.02 6.88 11.28
CA LEU A 283 -10.48 5.88 12.20
C LEU A 283 -9.87 6.48 13.47
N LYS A 284 -9.25 7.66 13.37
CA LYS A 284 -8.59 8.36 14.50
C LYS A 284 -7.53 7.54 15.25
N CYS A 285 -6.98 6.51 14.62
CA CYS A 285 -5.93 5.63 15.17
C CYS A 285 -4.66 5.61 14.32
N GLY A 286 -4.54 6.55 13.39
CA GLY A 286 -3.39 6.69 12.49
C GLY A 286 -3.14 8.17 12.21
N PRO A 287 -2.64 8.52 11.02
CA PRO A 287 -2.38 9.92 10.67
C PRO A 287 -3.66 10.76 10.72
N MET A 288 -3.64 11.80 11.55
CA MET A 288 -4.81 12.67 11.77
C MET A 288 -5.00 13.68 10.63
N ASP A 289 -3.90 14.05 9.96
CA ASP A 289 -3.93 14.97 8.83
C ASP A 289 -4.13 14.22 7.51
N THR A 290 -5.09 14.71 6.71
CA THR A 290 -5.40 14.10 5.39
C THR A 290 -4.25 14.29 4.37
N TYR A 291 -3.42 15.30 4.59
CA TYR A 291 -2.28 15.66 3.75
C TYR A 291 -1.04 15.74 4.62
N ASN A 292 0.11 15.35 4.07
CA ASN A 292 1.38 15.34 4.81
C ASN A 292 1.40 14.46 6.08
N GLY A 293 0.46 13.52 6.22
CA GLY A 293 0.31 12.71 7.43
C GLY A 293 1.30 11.55 7.55
N LEU A 294 1.93 11.14 6.44
CA LEU A 294 2.82 9.97 6.36
C LEU A 294 4.08 10.34 5.56
N ILE A 295 5.25 10.13 6.16
CA ILE A 295 6.55 10.49 5.58
C ILE A 295 7.51 9.32 5.68
N CYS A 296 8.08 8.92 4.54
CA CYS A 296 9.22 8.04 4.46
C CYS A 296 10.44 8.89 4.09
N ASP A 297 11.41 9.02 4.99
CA ASP A 297 12.54 9.91 4.78
C ASP A 297 13.81 9.16 4.38
N LEU A 298 14.22 9.32 3.12
CA LEU A 298 15.46 8.74 2.59
C LEU A 298 16.61 9.74 2.55
N ILE A 299 16.37 11.04 2.80
CA ILE A 299 17.37 12.10 2.62
C ILE A 299 18.58 11.89 3.54
N ASP A 300 18.32 11.48 4.77
CA ASP A 300 19.35 11.41 5.81
C ASP A 300 20.04 10.03 5.90
N ARG A 301 19.67 9.08 5.03
CA ARG A 301 20.20 7.71 5.01
C ARG A 301 21.23 7.52 3.90
N SER A 302 22.39 8.18 4.08
CA SER A 302 23.60 8.17 3.23
C SER A 302 23.36 8.62 1.79
N GLY A 303 24.28 9.35 1.18
CA GLY A 303 24.20 9.82 -0.22
C GLY A 303 24.13 8.70 -1.29
N ASN A 304 23.76 7.48 -0.91
CA ASN A 304 23.57 6.31 -1.74
C ASN A 304 22.37 5.45 -1.25
N LEU A 305 21.51 5.02 -2.16
CA LEU A 305 20.31 4.22 -1.89
C LEU A 305 20.53 2.70 -2.04
N ASP A 306 21.77 2.22 -2.23
CA ASP A 306 22.07 0.79 -2.50
C ASP A 306 21.51 -0.18 -1.46
N TRP A 307 21.42 0.24 -0.20
CA TRP A 307 20.82 -0.56 0.88
C TRP A 307 19.33 -0.84 0.65
N LEU A 308 18.66 -0.01 -0.14
CA LEU A 308 17.24 -0.09 -0.46
C LEU A 308 17.00 -0.63 -1.88
N LEU A 309 17.79 -0.21 -2.85
CA LEU A 309 17.61 -0.54 -4.28
C LEU A 309 18.16 -1.95 -4.63
N SER A 310 18.07 -2.89 -3.69
CA SER A 310 18.58 -4.25 -3.88
C SER A 310 17.56 -5.16 -4.58
N ASP A 311 18.05 -6.26 -5.16
CA ASP A 311 17.19 -7.34 -5.69
C ASP A 311 16.52 -8.15 -4.57
N GLY A 312 17.01 -8.00 -3.33
CA GLY A 312 16.45 -8.61 -2.13
C GLY A 312 15.20 -7.89 -1.64
N LEU A 313 14.13 -7.93 -2.44
CA LEU A 313 12.85 -7.31 -2.10
C LEU A 313 12.24 -7.92 -0.82
N MET A 314 11.33 -7.16 -0.19
CA MET A 314 10.65 -7.62 1.01
C MET A 314 9.77 -8.84 0.68
N ASN A 315 9.60 -9.75 1.63
CA ASN A 315 8.64 -10.84 1.46
C ASN A 315 7.22 -10.25 1.59
N PRO A 316 6.30 -10.49 0.63
CA PRO A 316 4.91 -10.06 0.72
C PRO A 316 4.20 -10.47 2.03
N ASP A 317 4.62 -11.53 2.71
CA ASP A 317 4.08 -11.92 4.02
C ASP A 317 4.29 -10.86 5.11
N GLN A 318 5.28 -10.00 4.94
CA GLN A 318 5.59 -8.90 5.84
C GLN A 318 4.62 -7.71 5.67
N LEU A 319 3.68 -7.75 4.72
CA LEU A 319 2.60 -6.75 4.62
C LEU A 319 1.74 -6.63 5.89
N SER A 320 1.68 -7.72 6.66
CA SER A 320 0.98 -7.79 7.96
C SER A 320 1.82 -7.26 9.14
N TYR A 321 3.10 -6.98 8.91
CA TYR A 321 4.00 -6.52 9.96
C TYR A 321 3.94 -5.00 10.06
N LYS A 322 4.49 -4.47 11.15
CA LYS A 322 4.82 -3.05 11.22
C LYS A 322 6.04 -2.76 10.34
N THR A 323 6.26 -1.49 10.02
CA THR A 323 7.51 -1.06 9.36
C THR A 323 8.69 -1.29 10.29
N ARG A 324 9.91 -1.28 9.75
CA ARG A 324 11.11 -1.13 10.59
C ARG A 324 11.07 0.23 11.30
N PRO A 325 11.78 0.37 12.44
CA PRO A 325 11.94 1.67 13.08
C PRO A 325 12.61 2.67 12.12
N VAL A 326 12.10 3.89 12.12
CA VAL A 326 12.79 5.06 11.58
C VAL A 326 14.11 5.21 12.34
N PRO A 327 15.26 5.37 11.66
CA PRO A 327 16.55 5.42 12.34
C PRO A 327 16.67 6.78 13.05
N ARG A 328 17.75 7.02 13.78
CA ARG A 328 18.18 8.41 14.00
C ARG A 328 19.09 8.85 12.86
N ILE A 329 19.03 10.13 12.49
CA ILE A 329 20.03 10.72 11.59
C ILE A 329 21.43 10.43 12.12
N ASN A 330 22.37 10.15 11.23
CA ASN A 330 23.78 9.84 11.52
C ASN A 330 24.02 8.54 12.31
N GLN A 331 23.00 7.71 12.55
CA GLN A 331 23.23 6.32 12.93
C GLN A 331 23.56 5.51 11.67
N ALA A 332 24.66 4.77 11.71
CA ALA A 332 24.99 3.81 10.65
C ALA A 332 23.80 2.85 10.43
N PRO A 333 23.51 2.43 9.18
CA PRO A 333 22.47 1.44 8.94
C PRO A 333 22.77 0.17 9.76
N PRO A 334 21.74 -0.58 10.20
CA PRO A 334 21.95 -1.80 10.99
C PRO A 334 22.94 -2.72 10.28
N SER A 335 24.02 -3.09 10.99
CA SER A 335 25.09 -3.96 10.49
C SER A 335 24.58 -5.30 9.96
N ASP A 336 23.42 -5.74 10.44
CA ASP A 336 22.75 -6.98 9.99
C ASP A 336 22.36 -6.95 8.50
N LEU A 337 22.10 -5.78 7.89
CA LEU A 337 21.78 -5.71 6.46
C LEU A 337 23.02 -5.91 5.59
N HIS A 338 24.16 -5.30 5.97
CA HIS A 338 25.44 -5.53 5.31
C HIS A 338 25.93 -6.96 5.52
N ARG A 339 25.73 -7.53 6.72
CA ARG A 339 26.06 -8.94 6.99
C ARG A 339 25.19 -9.88 6.16
N ALA A 340 23.88 -9.67 6.12
CA ALA A 340 22.97 -10.49 5.32
C ALA A 340 23.24 -10.37 3.81
N LEU A 341 23.55 -9.18 3.29
CA LEU A 341 23.94 -8.99 1.89
C LEU A 341 25.29 -9.64 1.56
N ALA A 342 26.27 -9.53 2.47
CA ALA A 342 27.57 -10.18 2.32
C ALA A 342 27.46 -11.72 2.38
N GLU A 343 26.66 -12.25 3.30
CA GLU A 343 26.36 -13.69 3.39
C GLU A 343 25.65 -14.20 2.13
N ARG A 344 24.73 -13.41 1.57
CA ARG A 344 24.02 -13.77 0.33
C ARG A 344 24.92 -13.69 -0.91
N ARG A 345 25.83 -12.71 -1.00
CA ARG A 345 26.85 -12.62 -2.06
C ARG A 345 27.79 -13.81 -2.03
N ARG A 346 28.28 -14.19 -0.84
CA ARG A 346 29.08 -15.40 -0.64
C ARG A 346 28.31 -16.67 -1.04
N ALA A 347 27.03 -16.77 -0.68
CA ALA A 347 26.18 -17.90 -1.08
C ALA A 347 25.96 -17.99 -2.59
N MET A 348 26.05 -16.87 -3.31
CA MET A 348 25.94 -16.79 -4.77
C MET A 348 27.31 -16.86 -5.48
N GLY A 349 28.40 -17.14 -4.76
CA GLY A 349 29.73 -17.27 -5.35
C GLY A 349 30.39 -15.95 -5.76
N TYR A 350 29.84 -14.81 -5.34
CA TYR A 350 30.51 -13.51 -5.51
C TYR A 350 31.48 -13.30 -4.34
N HIS A 351 32.77 -13.22 -4.65
CA HIS A 351 33.79 -12.76 -3.71
C HIS A 351 34.01 -11.25 -3.90
N ASP A 352 34.09 -10.52 -2.78
CA ASP A 352 34.31 -9.06 -2.76
C ASP A 352 35.71 -8.67 -3.29
#